data_AF-A0A8X7C6F5-F1
#
_entry.id   AF-A0A8X7C6F5-F1
#
_cell.length_a   1.000
_cell.length_b   1.000
_cell.length_c   1.000
_cell.angle_alpha   90.00
_cell.angle_beta   90.00
_cell.angle_gamma   90.00
#
_symmetry.space_group_name_H-M   'P 1'
#
loop_
_entity.id
_entity.type
_entity.pdbx_description
1 polymer ?
#
loop_
_entity_poly.entity_id
_entity_poly.type
_entity_poly.pdbx_seq_one_letter_code
_entity_poly.pdbx_strand_id
1 'polypeptide(L)'
;MVEQLSFDGKRFNIWEVLEGDGFKFHNGKRFSTTDRGNDRKCSNINKGGWWFNDFAYVHLNGLYQPDVDAAQSIHWWEWLNNKGLASAEMKIRLRRN
;
A
#
# COMPACT_ATOMS: atom_id res chain seq x y z
N MET A 1 5.09 -11.15 6.11
CA MET A 1 5.88 -11.17 4.86
C MET A 1 4.92 -11.55 3.75
N VAL A 2 4.61 -10.61 2.87
CA VAL A 2 3.70 -10.80 1.71
C VAL A 2 4.52 -11.47 0.62
N GLU A 3 4.07 -12.62 0.12
CA GLU A 3 4.85 -13.40 -0.88
C GLU A 3 4.37 -13.17 -2.32
N GLN A 4 3.15 -12.64 -2.49
CA GLN A 4 2.59 -12.32 -3.81
C GLN A 4 1.69 -11.08 -3.71
N LEU A 5 1.88 -10.18 -4.65
CA LEU A 5 1.00 -9.04 -4.92
C LEU A 5 0.44 -9.21 -6.33
N SER A 6 -0.87 -9.02 -6.47
CA SER A 6 -1.56 -9.05 -7.76
C SER A 6 -2.33 -7.77 -7.95
N PHE A 7 -2.18 -7.17 -9.12
CA PHE A 7 -2.92 -5.98 -9.55
C PHE A 7 -3.45 -6.19 -10.95
N ASP A 8 -4.77 -6.08 -11.15
CA ASP A 8 -5.43 -6.20 -12.44
C ASP A 8 -5.00 -7.47 -13.23
N GLY A 9 -4.83 -8.57 -12.50
CA GLY A 9 -4.42 -9.88 -13.04
C GLY A 9 -2.91 -10.05 -13.27
N LYS A 10 -2.10 -8.99 -13.15
CA LYS A 10 -0.63 -9.10 -13.17
C LYS A 10 -0.11 -9.49 -11.79
N ARG A 11 0.64 -10.60 -11.75
CA ARG A 11 1.30 -11.11 -10.54
C ARG A 11 2.75 -10.66 -10.54
N PHE A 12 3.19 -10.05 -9.47
CA PHE A 12 4.59 -9.67 -9.27
C PHE A 12 5.26 -10.65 -8.32
N ASN A 13 6.45 -11.12 -8.71
CA ASN A 13 7.26 -11.96 -7.83
C ASN A 13 8.03 -11.09 -6.84
N ILE A 14 8.36 -11.66 -5.68
CA ILE A 14 9.13 -11.01 -4.60
C ILE A 14 10.35 -10.22 -5.11
N TRP A 15 11.08 -10.71 -6.11
CA TRP A 15 12.27 -10.01 -6.62
C TRP A 15 11.94 -8.75 -7.43
N GLU A 16 10.82 -8.73 -8.18
CA GLU A 16 10.30 -7.54 -8.85
C GLU A 16 9.72 -6.53 -7.84
N VAL A 17 9.15 -7.05 -6.74
CA VAL A 17 8.70 -6.23 -5.61
C VAL A 17 9.89 -5.61 -4.87
N LEU A 18 11.00 -6.34 -4.70
CA LEU A 18 12.15 -5.91 -3.89
C LEU A 18 13.03 -4.83 -4.54
N GLU A 19 13.07 -4.70 -5.86
CA GLU A 19 13.94 -3.72 -6.53
C GLU A 19 13.25 -2.36 -6.81
N GLY A 20 11.92 -2.28 -6.64
CA GLY A 20 11.11 -1.04 -6.75
C GLY A 20 10.08 -0.87 -5.61
N ASP A 21 10.47 -1.27 -4.39
CA ASP A 21 9.51 -1.60 -3.34
C ASP A 21 8.92 -0.39 -2.60
N GLY A 22 7.75 0.05 -3.03
CA GLY A 22 6.95 1.02 -2.26
C GLY A 22 6.62 0.53 -0.84
N PHE A 23 6.69 -0.77 -0.52
CA PHE A 23 6.55 -1.26 0.87
C PHE A 23 7.81 -1.07 1.72
N LYS A 24 9.02 -0.98 1.16
CA LYS A 24 10.22 -0.69 1.96
C LYS A 24 10.11 0.64 2.68
N PHE A 25 9.44 1.61 2.07
CA PHE A 25 9.14 2.92 2.67
C PHE A 25 8.37 2.82 3.99
N HIS A 26 7.59 1.75 4.15
CA HIS A 26 6.73 1.51 5.30
C HIS A 26 7.36 0.62 6.38
N ASN A 27 8.58 0.12 6.13
CA ASN A 27 9.23 -0.81 7.05
C ASN A 27 9.56 -0.17 8.41
N GLY A 28 9.33 -0.91 9.49
CA GLY A 28 9.56 -0.44 10.87
C GLY A 28 8.53 0.58 11.38
N LYS A 29 7.51 0.95 10.59
CA LYS A 29 6.48 1.89 11.01
C LYS A 29 5.36 1.20 11.76
N ARG A 30 4.68 1.98 12.60
CA ARG A 30 3.52 1.50 13.36
C ARG A 30 2.26 1.69 12.53
N PHE A 31 1.34 0.74 12.64
CA PHE A 31 0.04 0.87 12.02
C PHE A 31 -0.75 2.02 12.68
N SER A 32 -1.32 2.91 11.88
CA SER A 32 -2.16 4.02 12.33
C SER A 32 -3.49 4.05 11.57
N THR A 33 -4.55 4.48 12.24
CA THR A 33 -5.93 4.65 11.77
C THR A 33 -6.41 6.08 12.04
N THR A 34 -7.62 6.42 11.58
CA THR A 34 -8.18 7.79 11.69
C THR A 34 -8.50 8.18 13.13
N ASP A 35 -8.61 7.20 14.02
CA ASP A 35 -8.92 7.33 15.44
C ASP A 35 -7.74 6.96 16.36
N ARG A 36 -6.72 6.25 15.88
CA ARG A 36 -5.61 5.72 16.70
C ARG A 36 -4.26 5.73 15.98
N GLY A 37 -3.17 5.94 16.71
CA GLY A 37 -1.79 5.78 16.20
C GLY A 37 -1.01 7.10 16.13
N ASN A 38 0.29 6.97 15.88
CA ASN A 38 1.22 8.12 15.90
C ASN A 38 1.04 9.03 14.68
N ASP A 39 0.63 8.46 13.55
CA ASP A 39 0.53 9.17 12.26
C ASP A 39 -0.93 9.45 11.88
N ARG A 40 -1.72 9.88 12.87
CA ARG A 40 -3.15 10.17 12.69
C ARG A 40 -3.42 11.24 11.63
N LYS A 41 -2.51 12.20 11.48
CA LYS A 41 -2.57 13.21 10.40
C LYS A 41 -2.53 12.52 9.03
N CYS A 42 -1.60 11.59 8.81
CA CYS A 42 -1.48 10.83 7.57
C CYS A 42 -2.71 9.96 7.33
N SER A 43 -3.20 9.28 8.35
CA SER A 43 -4.43 8.47 8.23
C SER A 43 -5.65 9.32 7.88
N ASN A 44 -5.80 10.50 8.48
CA ASN A 44 -6.90 11.43 8.18
C ASN A 44 -6.83 12.00 6.75
N ILE A 45 -5.63 12.21 6.21
CA ILE A 45 -5.44 12.71 4.84
C ILE A 45 -5.68 11.59 3.82
N ASN A 46 -5.10 10.41 4.04
CA ASN A 46 -5.17 9.27 3.11
C ASN A 46 -6.46 8.44 3.27
N LYS A 47 -7.29 8.70 4.30
CA LYS A 47 -8.59 8.05 4.53
C LYS A 47 -8.51 6.52 4.67
N GLY A 48 -7.54 6.04 5.45
CA GLY A 48 -7.35 4.61 5.65
C GLY A 48 -6.40 4.27 6.79
N GLY A 49 -6.34 2.98 7.12
CA GLY A 49 -5.40 2.43 8.10
C GLY A 49 -4.16 1.88 7.41
N TRP A 50 -2.97 2.33 7.79
CA TRP A 50 -1.72 1.89 7.15
C TRP A 50 -0.49 2.06 8.05
N TRP A 51 0.63 1.47 7.64
CA TRP A 51 1.95 1.70 8.23
C TRP A 51 2.57 2.99 7.68
N PHE A 52 1.93 4.15 7.93
CA PHE A 52 2.36 5.42 7.34
C PHE A 52 3.81 5.81 7.72
N ASN A 53 4.46 6.54 6.80
CA ASN A 53 5.78 7.13 7.00
C ASN A 53 5.78 8.51 6.34
N ASP A 54 5.21 9.54 6.98
CA ASP A 54 4.92 10.82 6.30
C ASP A 54 4.21 10.58 4.95
N PHE A 55 2.92 10.24 5.02
CA PHE A 55 2.07 9.73 3.93
C PHE A 55 2.37 8.27 3.56
N ALA A 56 2.01 7.88 2.34
CA ALA A 56 2.16 6.54 1.84
C ALA A 56 2.68 6.53 0.41
N TYR A 57 3.64 5.64 0.15
CA TYR A 57 4.09 5.30 -1.20
C TYR A 57 3.22 4.19 -1.79
N VAL A 58 2.68 3.32 -0.94
CA VAL A 58 1.68 2.32 -1.31
C VAL A 58 0.56 2.41 -0.30
N HIS A 59 -0.68 2.56 -0.73
CA HIS A 59 -1.83 2.62 0.17
C HIS A 59 -2.93 1.68 -0.32
N LEU A 60 -2.82 0.40 0.03
CA LEU A 60 -3.80 -0.60 -0.43
C LEU A 60 -5.10 -0.61 0.38
N ASN A 61 -5.15 0.15 1.48
CA ASN A 61 -6.32 0.35 2.34
C ASN A 61 -7.00 1.72 2.10
N GLY A 62 -6.76 2.32 0.92
CA GLY A 62 -7.38 3.58 0.50
C GLY A 62 -8.83 3.43 0.04
N LEU A 63 -9.41 4.57 -0.36
CA LEU A 63 -10.72 4.63 -0.99
C LEU A 63 -10.67 3.93 -2.35
N TYR A 64 -11.70 3.13 -2.64
CA TYR A 64 -11.87 2.53 -3.97
C TYR A 64 -12.31 3.59 -4.97
N GLN A 65 -11.35 4.12 -5.73
CA GLN A 65 -11.54 5.20 -6.69
C GLN A 65 -10.72 4.93 -7.96
N PRO A 66 -11.07 3.90 -8.75
CA PRO A 66 -10.30 3.52 -9.94
C PRO A 66 -10.14 4.71 -10.90
N ASP A 67 -8.95 4.85 -11.47
CA ASP A 67 -8.55 5.93 -12.38
C ASP A 67 -8.57 7.35 -11.79
N VAL A 68 -8.92 7.53 -10.52
CA VAL A 68 -8.87 8.83 -9.83
C VAL A 68 -7.47 9.05 -9.27
N ASP A 69 -6.83 10.15 -9.65
CA ASP A 69 -5.57 10.62 -9.08
C ASP A 69 -5.84 11.31 -7.73
N ALA A 70 -5.69 10.56 -6.65
CA ALA A 70 -5.90 11.05 -5.30
C ALA A 70 -5.07 10.25 -4.30
N ALA A 71 -4.40 10.92 -3.37
CA ALA A 71 -3.63 10.27 -2.30
C ALA A 71 -4.53 9.37 -1.42
N GLN A 72 -5.84 9.61 -1.42
CA GLN A 72 -6.81 8.77 -0.73
C GLN A 72 -7.06 7.44 -1.44
N SER A 73 -6.83 7.34 -2.74
CA SER A 73 -7.13 6.15 -3.54
C SER A 73 -6.29 4.95 -3.12
N ILE A 74 -6.75 3.76 -3.48
CA ILE A 74 -5.92 2.55 -3.51
C ILE A 74 -4.82 2.77 -4.55
N HIS A 75 -3.57 2.99 -4.14
CA HIS A 75 -2.50 3.38 -5.08
C HIS A 75 -1.14 2.75 -4.78
N TRP A 76 -0.27 2.78 -5.80
CA TRP A 76 1.13 2.42 -5.72
C TRP A 76 1.97 3.46 -6.48
N TRP A 77 2.70 4.28 -5.73
CA TRP A 77 3.39 5.47 -6.23
C TRP A 77 4.39 5.16 -7.35
N GLU A 78 5.28 4.20 -7.12
CA GLU A 78 6.30 3.79 -8.10
C GLU A 78 5.72 3.25 -9.42
N TRP A 79 4.44 2.86 -9.45
CA TRP A 79 3.80 2.32 -10.65
C TRP A 79 2.91 3.33 -11.36
N LEU A 80 1.90 3.87 -10.67
CA LEU A 80 0.91 4.78 -11.27
C LEU A 80 0.73 6.06 -10.45
N ASN A 81 1.72 6.44 -9.63
CA ASN A 81 1.61 7.54 -8.67
C ASN A 81 0.40 7.32 -7.74
N ASN A 82 -0.48 8.32 -7.61
CA ASN A 82 -1.70 8.27 -6.81
C ASN A 82 -2.93 7.83 -7.62
N LYS A 83 -2.75 7.35 -8.86
CA LYS A 83 -3.86 6.89 -9.67
C LYS A 83 -4.46 5.62 -9.06
N GLY A 84 -5.76 5.66 -8.81
CA GLY A 84 -6.48 4.58 -8.15
C GLY A 84 -6.48 3.28 -8.94
N LEU A 85 -6.09 2.20 -8.27
CA LEU A 85 -6.07 0.83 -8.78
C LEU A 85 -7.48 0.24 -8.76
N ALA A 86 -7.83 -0.51 -9.81
CA ALA A 86 -9.12 -1.20 -9.89
C ALA A 86 -9.19 -2.44 -8.99
N SER A 87 -8.03 -2.98 -8.59
CA SER A 87 -7.93 -4.10 -7.66
C SER A 87 -6.58 -4.13 -6.95
N ALA A 88 -6.55 -4.66 -5.73
CA ALA A 88 -5.32 -4.94 -5.00
C ALA A 88 -5.53 -6.16 -4.09
N GLU A 89 -4.52 -7.02 -3.99
CA GLU A 89 -4.59 -8.21 -3.14
C GLU A 89 -3.26 -8.46 -2.44
N MET A 90 -3.29 -8.59 -1.11
CA MET A 90 -2.13 -8.94 -0.29
C MET A 90 -2.23 -10.38 0.19
N LYS A 91 -1.26 -11.24 -0.17
CA LYS A 91 -1.22 -12.65 0.26
C LYS A 91 0.03 -12.98 1.03
N ILE A 92 -0.13 -13.77 2.08
CA ILE A 92 0.97 -14.40 2.80
C ILE A 92 0.93 -15.91 2.54
N ARG A 93 2.10 -16.54 2.55
CA ARG A 93 2.23 -17.99 2.53
C ARG A 93 3.29 -18.38 3.57
N LEU A 94 3.14 -19.56 4.16
CA LEU A 94 4.12 -20.10 5.07
C LEU A 94 5.44 -20.35 4.34
N ARG A 95 6.50 -19.75 4.84
CA ARG A 95 7.85 -20.08 4.42
C ARG A 95 8.20 -21.44 5.03
N ARG A 96 8.31 -22.48 4.19
CA ARG A 96 8.81 -23.79 4.61
C ARG A 96 10.32 -23.67 4.78
N ASN A 97 10.81 -24.13 5.93
CA ASN A 97 12.25 -24.25 6.21
C ASN A 97 12.84 -25.45 5.47
#